data_AF-A0AAJ5D9L6-F1
#
_entry.id   AF-A0AAJ5D9L6-F1
#
_cell.length_a   1.000
_cell.length_b   1.000
_cell.length_c   1.000
_cell.angle_alpha   90.00
_cell.angle_beta   90.00
_cell.angle_gamma   90.00
#
_symmetry.space_group_name_H-M   'P 1'
#
loop_
_entity.id
_entity.type
_entity.pdbx_description
1 polymer ?
#
loop_
_entity_poly.entity_id
_entity_poly.type
_entity_poly.pdbx_seq_one_letter_code
_entity_poly.pdbx_strand_id
1 'polypeptide(L)'
;MIYTVVKIICSAAIIAVVTEVARRFPTYGGMIAALPLVSILSIIWLTVQSEPNEHIQRFTVGVIVGLPATMVMLFVMYLAMKSSIHIVFAIGLGVMSWVICLGIQKAIAGVFHISI
;
A
#
# COMPACT_ATOMS: atom_id res chain seq x y z
N MET A 1 -2.16 -0.94 -25.91
CA MET A 1 -0.69 -0.95 -25.75
C MET A 1 -0.13 0.40 -25.35
N ILE A 2 -0.36 1.49 -26.10
CA ILE A 2 0.12 2.85 -25.73
C ILE A 2 -0.33 3.29 -24.32
N TYR A 3 -1.59 3.03 -23.96
CA TYR A 3 -2.13 3.32 -22.63
C TYR A 3 -1.38 2.58 -21.49
N THR A 4 -1.01 1.33 -21.72
CA THR A 4 -0.26 0.53 -20.74
C THR A 4 1.16 1.06 -20.58
N VAL A 5 1.80 1.47 -21.67
CA VAL A 5 3.14 2.06 -21.63
C VAL A 5 3.13 3.37 -20.84
N VAL A 6 2.14 4.23 -21.06
CA VAL A 6 1.99 5.48 -20.30
C VAL A 6 1.75 5.21 -18.81
N LYS A 7 0.90 4.23 -18.46
CA LYS A 7 0.70 3.78 -17.06
C LYS A 7 2.01 3.40 -16.40
N ILE A 8 2.84 2.61 -17.09
CA ILE A 8 4.12 2.12 -16.58
C ILE A 8 5.09 3.29 -16.36
N ILE A 9 5.27 4.16 -17.35
CA ILE A 9 6.19 5.30 -17.26
C ILE A 9 5.78 6.25 -16.13
N CYS A 10 4.50 6.59 -16.01
CA CYS A 10 4.02 7.43 -14.92
C CYS A 10 4.25 6.79 -13.56
N SER A 11 3.98 5.49 -13.42
CA SER A 11 4.19 4.77 -12.15
C SER A 11 5.67 4.73 -11.76
N ALA A 12 6.54 4.41 -12.71
CA ALA A 12 7.99 4.39 -12.51
C ALA A 12 8.54 5.78 -12.16
N ALA A 13 8.05 6.83 -12.82
CA ALA A 13 8.43 8.21 -12.53
C ALA A 13 8.05 8.63 -11.09
N ILE A 14 6.83 8.28 -10.64
CA ILE A 14 6.39 8.55 -9.26
C ILE A 14 7.31 7.83 -8.26
N ILE A 15 7.58 6.54 -8.46
CA ILE A 15 8.47 5.79 -7.57
C ILE A 15 9.86 6.42 -7.54
N ALA A 16 10.43 6.75 -8.70
CA ALA A 16 11.75 7.36 -8.81
C ALA A 16 11.82 8.69 -8.03
N VAL A 17 10.83 9.57 -8.22
CA VAL A 17 10.75 10.86 -7.49
C VAL A 17 10.67 10.63 -5.98
N VAL A 18 9.79 9.73 -5.53
CA VAL A 18 9.63 9.44 -4.09
C VAL A 18 10.93 8.88 -3.50
N THR A 19 11.60 7.96 -4.21
CA THR A 19 12.88 7.39 -3.75
C THR A 19 13.99 8.43 -3.69
N GLU A 20 14.06 9.36 -4.64
CA GLU A 20 15.09 10.40 -4.64
C GLU A 20 14.85 11.43 -3.52
N VAL A 21 13.60 11.77 -3.26
CA VAL A 21 13.23 12.60 -2.11
C VAL A 21 13.56 11.88 -0.79
N ALA A 22 13.28 10.57 -0.68
CA ALA A 22 13.63 9.79 0.51
C ALA A 22 15.14 9.65 0.72
N ARG A 23 15.94 9.60 -0.35
CA ARG A 23 17.41 9.61 -0.26
C ARG A 23 17.94 10.93 0.28
N ARG A 24 17.35 12.06 -0.13
CA ARG A 24 17.78 13.40 0.31
C ARG A 24 17.21 13.80 1.67
N PHE A 25 15.96 13.42 1.95
CA PHE A 25 15.21 13.75 3.15
C PHE A 25 14.45 12.51 3.67
N PRO A 26 15.10 11.62 4.45
CA PRO A 26 14.51 10.34 4.85
C PRO A 26 13.17 10.47 5.60
N THR A 27 13.05 11.43 6.51
CA THR A 27 11.81 11.63 7.29
C THR A 27 10.65 12.07 6.41
N TYR A 28 10.84 13.10 5.57
CA TYR A 28 9.80 13.60 4.67
C TYR A 28 9.50 12.62 3.54
N GLY A 29 10.52 11.94 3.01
CA GLY A 29 10.35 10.90 2.01
C GLY A 29 9.56 9.71 2.54
N GLY A 30 9.73 9.34 3.82
CA GLY A 30 8.90 8.35 4.48
C GLY A 30 7.42 8.77 4.57
N MET A 31 7.15 10.04 4.90
CA MET A 31 5.78 10.58 4.93
C MET A 31 5.14 10.58 3.54
N ILE A 32 5.89 10.97 2.50
CA ILE A 32 5.41 10.95 1.12
C ILE A 32 5.19 9.52 0.64
N ALA A 33 6.09 8.59 0.98
CA ALA A 33 5.95 7.17 0.63
C ALA A 33 4.78 6.49 1.37
N ALA A 34 4.38 7.00 2.53
CA ALA A 34 3.21 6.52 3.26
C ALA A 34 1.88 6.96 2.61
N LEU A 35 1.89 7.96 1.72
CA LEU A 35 0.70 8.30 0.95
C LEU A 35 0.32 7.12 0.04
N PRO A 36 -0.97 6.81 -0.12
CA PRO A 36 -1.43 5.73 -0.98
C PRO A 36 -1.40 6.14 -2.47
N LEU A 37 -0.22 6.59 -2.95
CA LEU A 37 -0.02 7.10 -4.31
C LEU A 37 -0.42 6.08 -5.37
N VAL A 38 -0.10 4.80 -5.14
CA VAL A 38 -0.49 3.69 -6.02
C VAL A 38 -2.01 3.56 -6.08
N SER A 39 -2.70 3.70 -4.93
CA SER A 39 -4.17 3.64 -4.88
C SER A 39 -4.81 4.83 -5.58
N ILE A 40 -4.29 6.05 -5.37
CA ILE A 40 -4.77 7.26 -6.05
C ILE A 40 -4.60 7.11 -7.56
N LEU A 41 -3.43 6.68 -8.02
CA LEU A 41 -3.16 6.46 -9.43
C LEU A 41 -4.10 5.38 -10.01
N SER A 42 -4.34 4.31 -9.26
CA SER A 42 -5.28 3.25 -9.65
C SER A 42 -6.70 3.78 -9.81
N ILE A 43 -7.19 4.60 -8.87
CA ILE A 43 -8.52 5.23 -8.96
C ILE A 43 -8.61 6.10 -10.20
N ILE A 44 -7.61 6.95 -10.48
CA ILE A 44 -7.57 7.78 -11.69
C ILE A 44 -7.70 6.90 -12.94
N TRP A 45 -6.96 5.80 -13.02
CA TRP A 45 -7.05 4.90 -14.17
C TRP A 45 -8.39 4.16 -14.27
N LEU A 46 -8.98 3.75 -13.15
CA LEU A 46 -10.31 3.13 -13.13
C LEU A 46 -11.36 4.13 -13.65
N THR A 47 -11.30 5.39 -13.22
CA THR A 47 -12.17 6.46 -13.71
C THR A 47 -11.97 6.73 -15.20
N VAL A 48 -10.72 6.81 -15.68
CA VAL A 48 -10.43 7.02 -17.11
C VAL A 48 -10.94 5.85 -17.96
N GLN A 49 -10.94 4.63 -17.42
CA GLN A 49 -11.48 3.44 -18.09
C GLN A 49 -13.01 3.33 -17.97
N SER A 50 -13.68 4.32 -17.36
CA SER A 50 -15.13 4.33 -17.16
C SER A 50 -15.65 3.12 -16.37
N GLU A 51 -14.86 2.65 -15.40
CA GLU A 51 -15.30 1.61 -14.48
C GLU A 51 -16.50 2.08 -13.65
N PRO A 52 -17.41 1.16 -13.27
CA PRO A 52 -18.57 1.51 -12.47
C PRO A 52 -18.18 2.18 -11.14
N ASN A 53 -18.94 3.19 -10.71
CA ASN A 53 -18.71 3.86 -9.43
C ASN A 53 -18.68 2.87 -8.24
N GLU A 54 -19.49 1.82 -8.30
CA GLU A 54 -19.49 0.76 -7.28
C GLU A 54 -18.13 0.05 -7.19
N HIS A 55 -17.46 -0.18 -8.32
CA HIS A 55 -16.13 -0.79 -8.34
C HIS A 55 -15.09 0.11 -7.69
N ILE A 56 -15.11 1.42 -8.01
CA ILE A 56 -14.19 2.41 -7.43
C ILE A 56 -14.42 2.55 -5.92
N GLN A 57 -15.67 2.53 -5.47
CA GLN A 57 -16.02 2.56 -4.05
C GLN A 57 -15.51 1.32 -3.31
N ARG A 58 -15.76 0.12 -3.84
CA ARG A 58 -15.23 -1.13 -3.27
C ARG A 58 -13.71 -1.14 -3.22
N PHE A 59 -13.03 -0.66 -4.26
CA PHE A 59 -11.57 -0.51 -4.27
C PHE A 59 -11.11 0.44 -3.16
N THR A 60 -11.78 1.59 -3.00
CA THR A 60 -11.44 2.58 -1.96
C THR A 60 -11.62 2.02 -0.56
N VAL A 61 -12.72 1.29 -0.30
CA VAL A 61 -12.93 0.58 0.98
C VAL A 61 -11.83 -0.46 1.22
N GLY A 62 -11.47 -1.24 0.20
CA GLY A 62 -10.37 -2.20 0.29
C GLY A 62 -9.04 -1.55 0.67
N VAL A 63 -8.73 -0.37 0.11
CA VAL A 63 -7.54 0.41 0.48
C VAL A 63 -7.62 0.88 1.93
N ILE A 64 -8.75 1.41 2.38
CA ILE A 64 -8.95 1.87 3.76
C ILE A 64 -8.70 0.73 4.75
N VAL A 65 -9.22 -0.46 4.48
CA VAL A 65 -9.03 -1.63 5.34
C VAL A 65 -7.60 -2.18 5.25
N GLY A 66 -6.93 -2.04 4.11
CA GLY A 66 -5.53 -2.40 3.95
C GLY A 66 -4.53 -1.50 4.72
N LEU A 67 -4.89 -0.25 4.99
CA LEU A 67 -3.98 0.72 5.62
C LEU A 67 -3.54 0.32 7.05
N PRO A 68 -4.43 -0.08 7.97
CA PRO A 68 -4.00 -0.53 9.30
C PRO A 68 -3.10 -1.77 9.26
N ALA A 69 -3.35 -2.71 8.34
CA ALA A 69 -2.46 -3.87 8.17
C ALA A 69 -1.06 -3.44 7.69
N THR A 70 -1.00 -2.44 6.80
CA THR A 70 0.26 -1.87 6.30
C THR A 70 1.05 -1.16 7.40
N MET A 71 0.36 -0.48 8.33
CA MET A 71 0.98 0.10 9.51
C MET A 71 1.67 -0.98 10.37
N VAL A 72 0.99 -2.09 10.64
CA VAL A 72 1.54 -3.23 11.40
C VAL A 72 2.76 -3.82 10.69
N MET A 73 2.68 -4.01 9.37
CA MET A 73 3.80 -4.49 8.55
C MET A 73 5.06 -3.62 8.72
N LEU A 74 4.92 -2.31 8.55
CA LEU A 74 6.04 -1.36 8.67
C LEU A 74 6.60 -1.34 10.10
N PHE A 75 5.74 -1.47 11.11
CA PHE A 75 6.16 -1.54 12.51
C PHE A 75 6.97 -2.81 12.81
N VAL A 76 6.52 -3.98 12.33
CA VAL A 76 7.26 -5.24 12.47
C VAL A 76 8.59 -5.20 11.73
N MET A 77 8.62 -4.64 10.52
CA MET A 77 9.86 -4.44 9.77
C MET A 77 10.85 -3.54 10.53
N TYR A 78 10.37 -2.42 11.08
CA TYR A 78 11.18 -1.51 11.88
C TYR A 78 11.79 -2.22 13.11
N LEU A 79 10.99 -3.00 13.85
CA LEU A 79 11.47 -3.77 14.99
C LEU A 79 12.48 -4.85 14.58
N ALA A 80 12.24 -5.57 13.48
CA ALA A 80 13.13 -6.59 12.97
C ALA A 80 14.49 -6.00 12.55
N MET A 81 14.48 -4.86 11.87
CA MET A 81 15.69 -4.14 11.48
C MET A 81 16.46 -3.61 12.70
N LYS A 82 15.76 -3.15 13.75
CA LYS A 82 16.38 -2.73 15.02
C LYS A 82 17.09 -3.89 15.73
N SER A 83 16.58 -5.11 15.59
CA SER A 83 17.18 -6.33 16.14
C SER A 83 18.34 -6.90 15.29
N SER A 84 18.87 -6.13 14.33
CA SER A 84 19.95 -6.54 13.42
C SER A 84 19.63 -7.76 12.55
N ILE A 85 18.34 -8.05 12.31
CA ILE A 85 17.91 -9.11 11.40
C ILE A 85 18.18 -8.65 9.96
N HIS A 86 18.66 -9.57 9.11
CA HIS A 86 18.90 -9.27 7.69
C HIS A 86 17.62 -8.77 7.00
N ILE A 87 17.74 -7.76 6.14
CA ILE A 87 16.59 -7.05 5.53
C ILE A 87 15.62 -7.97 4.81
N VAL A 88 16.12 -9.03 4.17
CA VAL A 88 15.30 -10.03 3.47
C VAL A 88 14.35 -10.75 4.44
N PHE A 89 14.84 -11.14 5.61
CA PHE A 89 14.01 -11.77 6.64
C PHE A 89 13.07 -10.76 7.30
N ALA A 90 13.49 -9.50 7.46
CA ALA A 90 12.61 -8.44 7.98
C ALA A 90 11.42 -8.18 7.04
N ILE A 91 11.64 -8.13 5.73
CA ILE A 91 10.56 -8.03 4.72
C ILE A 91 9.64 -9.25 4.80
N GLY A 92 10.20 -10.47 4.88
CA GLY A 92 9.41 -11.69 5.03
C GLY A 92 8.49 -11.66 6.25
N LEU A 93 9.02 -11.31 7.42
CA LEU A 93 8.23 -11.16 8.65
C LEU A 93 7.17 -10.07 8.54
N GLY A 94 7.51 -8.94 7.90
CA GLY A 94 6.56 -7.87 7.59
C GLY A 94 5.37 -8.37 6.79
N VAL A 95 5.62 -9.01 5.65
CA VAL A 95 4.56 -9.55 4.78
C VAL A 95 3.70 -10.58 5.53
N MET A 96 4.31 -11.46 6.32
CA MET A 96 3.57 -12.41 7.15
C MET A 96 2.65 -11.71 8.15
N SER A 97 3.15 -10.68 8.84
CA SER A 97 2.35 -9.90 9.79
C SER A 97 1.19 -9.17 9.11
N TRP A 98 1.39 -8.69 7.87
CA TRP A 98 0.36 -8.04 7.08
C TRP A 98 -0.79 -8.98 6.74
N VAL A 99 -0.48 -10.20 6.25
CA VAL A 99 -1.47 -11.23 5.93
C VAL A 99 -2.27 -11.64 7.16
N ILE A 100 -1.58 -11.86 8.30
CA ILE A 100 -2.23 -12.21 9.56
C ILE A 100 -3.16 -11.09 10.02
N CYS A 101 -2.71 -9.83 9.97
CA CYS A 101 -3.50 -8.68 10.39
C CYS A 101 -4.76 -8.51 9.51
N LEU A 102 -4.64 -8.68 8.19
CA LEU A 102 -5.79 -8.68 7.29
C LEU A 102 -6.78 -9.81 7.58
N GLY A 103 -6.27 -11.02 7.87
CA GLY A 103 -7.11 -12.14 8.26
C GLY A 103 -7.93 -11.82 9.51
N ILE A 104 -7.29 -11.22 10.52
CA ILE A 104 -7.95 -10.78 11.76
C ILE A 104 -8.98 -9.68 11.46
N GLN A 105 -8.64 -8.68 10.66
CA GLN A 105 -9.56 -7.60 10.29
C GLN A 105 -10.82 -8.13 9.58
N LYS A 106 -10.64 -9.07 8.65
CA LYS A 106 -11.76 -9.74 7.97
C LYS A 106 -12.61 -10.58 8.92
N ALA A 107 -11.98 -11.32 9.84
CA ALA A 107 -12.72 -12.11 10.83
C ALA A 107 -13.56 -11.20 11.74
N ILE A 108 -12.97 -10.09 12.21
CA ILE A 108 -13.68 -9.08 13.02
C ILE A 108 -14.84 -8.49 12.22
N ALA A 109 -14.61 -8.05 10.99
CA ALA A 109 -15.65 -7.48 10.13
C ALA A 109 -16.82 -8.45 9.90
N GLY A 110 -16.51 -9.74 9.70
CA GLY A 110 -17.51 -10.80 9.57
C GLY A 110 -18.35 -11.00 10.83
N VAL A 111 -17.75 -10.91 12.03
CA VAL A 111 -18.46 -10.98 13.32
C VAL A 111 -19.44 -9.82 13.49
N PHE A 112 -19.09 -8.63 12.99
CA PHE A 112 -19.93 -7.43 13.09
C PHE A 112 -20.93 -7.27 11.91
N HIS A 113 -21.06 -8.27 11.02
CA HIS A 113 -21.87 -8.18 9.79
C HIS A 113 -21.54 -6.97 8.89
N ILE A 114 -20.32 -6.43 8.99
CA ILE A 114 -19.88 -5.33 8.15
C ILE A 114 -19.43 -5.94 6.82
N SER A 115 -20.12 -5.64 5.73
CA SER A 115 -19.73 -6.05 4.38
C SER A 115 -18.50 -5.26 3.94
N ILE A 116 -17.31 -5.81 4.17
CA ILE A 116 -16.01 -5.30 3.70
C ILE A 116 -15.49 -6.15 2.55
#